data_AF-A0A9D8CPL8-F1
#
_entry.id   AF-A0A9D8CPL8-F1
#
_cell.length_a   1.000
_cell.length_b   1.000
_cell.length_c   1.000
_cell.angle_alpha   90.00
_cell.angle_beta   90.00
_cell.angle_gamma   90.00
#
_symmetry.space_group_name_H-M   'P 1'
#
loop_
_entity.id
_entity.type
_entity.pdbx_description
1 polymer ?
#
loop_
_entity_poly.entity_id
_entity_poly.type
_entity_poly.pdbx_seq_one_letter_code
_entity_poly.pdbx_strand_id
1 'polypeptide(L)' 'KVSDAELAAINLARHEFHGDWNYTITPKSS' A
#
# COMPACT_ATOMS: atom_id res chain seq x y z
N LYS A 1 3.23 -14.90 -9.45
CA LYS A 1 2.13 -14.76 -8.48
C LYS A 1 2.71 -14.07 -7.26
N VAL A 2 2.13 -12.97 -6.81
CA VAL A 2 2.50 -12.32 -5.54
C VAL A 2 1.87 -13.13 -4.41
N SER A 3 2.61 -13.37 -3.33
CA SER A 3 2.12 -14.03 -2.12
C SER A 3 1.45 -13.04 -1.17
N ASP A 4 0.61 -13.57 -0.28
CA ASP A 4 -0.04 -12.77 0.75
C ASP A 4 0.99 -12.09 1.66
N ALA A 5 2.11 -12.77 1.93
CA ALA A 5 3.22 -12.23 2.72
C ALA A 5 3.91 -11.05 2.01
N GLU A 6 4.11 -11.13 0.70
CA GLU A 6 4.67 -10.04 -0.09
C GLU A 6 3.72 -8.83 -0.15
N LEU A 7 2.41 -9.07 -0.27
CA LEU A 7 1.40 -8.01 -0.27
C LEU A 7 1.28 -7.34 1.12
N ALA A 8 1.30 -8.13 2.20
CA ALA A 8 1.26 -7.63 3.57
C ALA A 8 2.50 -6.81 3.95
N ALA A 9 3.64 -7.05 3.28
CA ALA A 9 4.88 -6.32 3.51
C ALA A 9 4.92 -4.95 2.81
N ILE A 10 3.84 -4.51 2.15
CA ILE A 10 3.74 -3.18 1.54
C ILE A 10 3.34 -2.15 2.60
N ASN A 11 4.04 -1.02 2.62
CA ASN A 11 3.72 0.10 3.50
C ASN A 11 2.53 0.90 2.93
N LEU A 12 1.32 0.43 3.22
CA LEU A 12 0.09 1.06 2.76
C LEU A 12 -0.46 2.01 3.86
N ALA A 13 -0.65 3.28 3.51
CA ALA A 13 -1.26 4.27 4.39
C ALA A 13 -2.62 4.70 3.84
N ARG A 14 -3.61 4.87 4.73
CA ARG A 14 -4.93 5.39 4.34
C ARG A 14 -4.78 6.83 3.84
N HIS A 15 -5.45 7.13 2.74
CA HIS A 15 -5.58 8.48 2.22
C HIS A 15 -7.06 8.82 1.99
N GLU A 16 -7.29 10.08 1.65
CA GLU A 16 -8.59 10.56 1.22
C GLU A 16 -9.00 9.84 -0.05
N PHE A 17 -10.31 9.78 -0.27
CA PHE A 17 -10.86 9.09 -1.41
C PHE A 17 -10.82 10.01 -2.63
N HIS A 18 -10.21 9.52 -3.71
CA HIS A 18 -10.03 10.25 -4.97
C HIS A 18 -10.80 9.58 -6.12
N GLY A 19 -11.98 9.03 -5.82
CA GLY A 19 -12.86 8.36 -6.78
C GLY A 19 -12.60 6.86 -6.89
N ASP A 20 -11.40 6.47 -7.31
CA ASP A 20 -11.10 5.04 -7.53
C ASP A 20 -10.10 4.47 -6.52
N TRP A 21 -9.52 5.32 -5.68
CA TRP A 21 -8.49 4.91 -4.72
C TRP A 21 -8.51 5.76 -3.45
N ASN A 22 -7.96 5.20 -2.37
CA ASN A 22 -7.91 5.81 -1.02
C ASN A 22 -6.71 5.33 -0.18
N TYR A 23 -5.62 4.91 -0.82
CA TYR A 23 -4.39 4.49 -0.15
C TYR A 23 -3.16 5.02 -0.88
N THR A 24 -2.09 5.26 -0.13
CA THR A 24 -0.76 5.61 -0.65
C THR A 24 0.25 4.54 -0.27
N ILE A 25 1.30 4.39 -1.08
CA ILE A 25 2.43 3.52 -0.79
C ILE A 25 3.62 4.40 -0.43
N THR A 26 4.23 4.17 0.73
CA THR A 26 5.45 4.87 1.13
C THR A 26 6.68 4.02 0.89
N PRO A 27 7.86 4.64 0.65
CA PRO A 27 9.12 3.90 0.59
C PRO A 27 9.34 3.06 1.86
N LYS A 28 10.03 1.93 1.72
CA LYS A 28 10.58 1.23 2.87
C LYS A 28 11.78 2.03 3.35
N SER A 29 11.83 2.32 4.66
CA SER A 29 13.05 2.84 5.27
C SER A 29 14.16 1.82 5.06
N SER A 30 15.24 2.27 4.41
CA SER A 30 16.46 1.50 4.15
C SER A 30 17.27 1.25 5.40
#